data_AF-A0A4Z1FSY2-F1
#
_entry.id   AF-A0A4Z1FSY2-F1
#
_cell.length_a   1.000
_cell.length_b   1.000
_cell.length_c   1.000
_cell.angle_alpha   90.00
_cell.angle_beta   90.00
_cell.angle_gamma   90.00
#
_symmetry.space_group_name_H-M   'P 1'
#
loop_
_entity.id
_entity.type
_entity.pdbx_description
1 polymer ?
#
loop_
_entity_poly.entity_id
_entity_poly.type
_entity_poly.pdbx_seq_one_letter_code
_entity_poly.pdbx_strand_id
1 'polypeptide(L)'
;MSSTYTTASTATRKPYHGSCHCGLIRFVIFMSLPPPVIEATPSAKTTVRLRKCNCTTCHKMGLFHIRLPDSPNDFMLLSPTGMPHEQGGWQDQGMRNYQCFDKEFDWWFCGICGVRPFATGLNFQNGETRKVDLKELGVTEVNGEEVEEGEREVWMCPKEGEVDGKPTEWIEGKTGYLSVNAIALEAGQEGCDLREWHEKGWISYLDTLDLKEENRLGRPWRGGMY
;
A
#
# COMPACT_ATOMS: atom_id res chain seq x y z
N MET A 1 25.41 -21.86 -23.80
CA MET A 1 24.32 -22.37 -22.94
C MET A 1 23.12 -21.47 -23.18
N SER A 2 22.05 -22.05 -23.70
CA SER A 2 20.86 -21.33 -24.17
C SER A 2 20.05 -20.87 -22.96
N SER A 3 19.99 -19.56 -22.74
CA SER A 3 19.17 -18.97 -21.67
C SER A 3 17.72 -18.99 -22.12
N THR A 4 16.95 -19.96 -21.61
CA THR A 4 15.51 -20.06 -21.80
C THR A 4 14.83 -18.88 -21.12
N TYR A 5 14.19 -18.02 -21.92
CA TYR A 5 13.28 -16.99 -21.41
C TYR A 5 12.04 -17.69 -20.85
N THR A 6 11.83 -17.58 -19.54
CA THR A 6 10.59 -18.00 -18.88
C THR A 6 9.42 -17.20 -19.46
N THR A 7 8.40 -17.90 -19.90
CA THR A 7 7.14 -17.36 -20.42
C THR A 7 6.61 -16.27 -19.47
N ALA A 8 6.37 -15.08 -20.00
CA ALA A 8 5.80 -13.97 -19.24
C ALA A 8 4.41 -14.38 -18.73
N SER A 9 4.27 -14.62 -17.43
CA SER A 9 2.95 -14.81 -16.81
C SER A 9 2.14 -13.52 -17.04
N THR A 10 0.96 -13.63 -17.63
CA THR A 10 0.03 -12.51 -17.77
C THR A 10 -0.29 -11.92 -16.41
N ALA A 11 -0.06 -10.61 -16.27
CA ALA A 11 -0.37 -9.87 -15.05
C ALA A 11 -1.85 -10.02 -14.71
N THR A 12 -2.16 -10.56 -13.52
CA THR A 12 -3.54 -10.83 -13.10
C THR A 12 -3.85 -10.03 -11.85
N ARG A 13 -4.90 -9.20 -11.91
CA ARG A 13 -5.41 -8.47 -10.74
C ARG A 13 -6.09 -9.45 -9.80
N LYS A 14 -5.60 -9.56 -8.56
CA LYS A 14 -6.21 -10.39 -7.52
C LYS A 14 -6.06 -9.73 -6.14
N PRO A 15 -6.89 -10.12 -5.15
CA PRO A 15 -6.75 -9.60 -3.80
C PRO A 15 -5.53 -10.18 -3.10
N TYR A 16 -4.94 -9.36 -2.23
CA TYR A 16 -3.94 -9.74 -1.25
C TYR A 16 -4.33 -9.13 0.09
N HIS A 17 -4.37 -9.92 1.14
CA HIS A 17 -4.69 -9.45 2.49
C HIS A 17 -3.43 -9.19 3.30
N GLY A 18 -3.56 -8.32 4.29
CA GLY A 18 -2.49 -8.00 5.21
C GLY A 18 -3.02 -7.59 6.57
N SER A 19 -2.14 -7.65 7.56
CA SER A 19 -2.48 -7.28 8.91
C SER A 19 -1.29 -6.79 9.73
N CYS A 20 -1.59 -6.18 10.87
CA CYS A 20 -0.61 -6.06 11.93
C CYS A 20 -0.50 -7.39 12.70
N HIS A 21 0.61 -7.62 13.39
CA HIS A 21 0.89 -8.88 14.08
C HIS A 21 -0.24 -9.36 15.03
N CYS A 22 -0.90 -8.44 15.74
CA CYS A 22 -1.97 -8.79 16.68
C CYS A 22 -3.38 -8.83 16.04
N GLY A 23 -3.49 -8.65 14.72
CA GLY A 23 -4.76 -8.68 13.99
C GLY A 23 -5.67 -7.44 14.17
N LEU A 24 -5.25 -6.43 14.95
CA LEU A 24 -6.05 -5.21 15.14
C LEU A 24 -6.31 -4.47 13.81
N ILE A 25 -5.25 -4.29 13.03
CA ILE A 25 -5.32 -3.69 11.70
C ILE A 25 -5.40 -4.84 10.69
N ARG A 26 -6.44 -4.85 9.86
CA ARG A 26 -6.66 -5.82 8.78
C ARG A 26 -7.06 -5.07 7.52
N PHE A 27 -6.47 -5.40 6.39
CA PHE A 27 -6.74 -4.73 5.13
C PHE A 27 -6.63 -5.69 3.95
N VAL A 28 -7.21 -5.29 2.82
CA VAL A 28 -7.08 -5.96 1.53
C VAL A 28 -6.59 -4.94 0.51
N ILE A 29 -5.67 -5.36 -0.34
CA ILE A 29 -5.32 -4.66 -1.57
C ILE A 29 -5.58 -5.50 -2.80
N PHE A 30 -5.89 -4.85 -3.91
CA PHE A 30 -5.95 -5.49 -5.21
C PHE A 30 -4.78 -5.00 -6.05
N MET A 31 -3.98 -5.93 -6.58
CA MET A 31 -2.88 -5.55 -7.47
C MET A 31 -2.62 -6.63 -8.52
N SER A 32 -2.06 -6.21 -9.65
CA SER A 32 -1.66 -7.12 -10.72
C SER A 32 -0.19 -7.50 -10.57
N LEU A 33 0.07 -8.79 -10.35
CA LEU A 33 1.42 -9.35 -10.33
C LEU A 33 1.56 -10.41 -11.45
N PRO A 34 2.71 -10.50 -12.15
CA PRO A 34 3.84 -9.56 -12.12
C PRO A 34 3.42 -8.13 -12.52
N PRO A 35 4.14 -7.07 -12.11
CA PRO A 35 3.80 -5.70 -12.49
C PRO A 35 3.73 -5.56 -14.03
N PRO A 36 2.63 -5.04 -14.60
CA PRO A 36 2.48 -4.92 -16.06
C PRO A 36 3.57 -4.08 -16.74
N VAL A 37 4.10 -3.09 -16.02
CA VAL A 37 5.20 -2.23 -16.45
C VAL A 37 6.25 -2.22 -15.35
N ILE A 38 7.51 -2.47 -15.71
CA ILE A 38 8.67 -2.46 -14.81
C ILE A 38 9.61 -1.35 -15.27
N GLU A 39 9.55 -0.22 -14.58
CA GLU A 39 10.37 0.97 -14.84
C GLU A 39 10.79 1.59 -13.50
N ALA A 40 11.84 2.40 -13.50
CA ALA A 40 12.25 3.12 -12.29
C ALA A 40 11.26 4.22 -11.90
N THR A 41 10.62 4.87 -12.88
CA THR A 41 9.70 6.01 -12.69
C THR A 41 8.40 5.84 -13.48
N PRO A 42 7.63 4.76 -13.26
CA PRO A 42 6.40 4.54 -13.99
C PRO A 42 5.35 5.57 -13.61
N SER A 43 4.43 5.84 -14.54
CA SER A 43 3.27 6.70 -14.32
C SER A 43 2.38 6.19 -13.18
N ALA A 44 1.70 7.11 -12.51
CA ALA A 44 0.85 6.82 -11.35
C ALA A 44 -0.33 5.88 -11.65
N LYS A 45 -0.76 5.76 -12.91
CA LYS A 45 -1.94 4.97 -13.32
C LYS A 45 -1.60 3.69 -14.09
N THR A 46 -0.34 3.41 -14.41
CA THR A 46 0.02 2.35 -15.37
C THR A 46 0.33 1.00 -14.75
N THR A 47 0.88 0.98 -13.53
CA THR A 47 1.37 -0.24 -12.88
C THR A 47 1.41 -0.07 -11.37
N VAL A 48 1.35 -1.18 -10.64
CA VAL A 48 1.68 -1.19 -9.21
C VAL A 48 3.15 -0.81 -9.04
N ARG A 49 3.43 0.10 -8.12
CA ARG A 49 4.80 0.63 -7.93
C ARG A 49 5.33 0.11 -6.61
N LEU A 50 6.22 -0.86 -6.72
CA LEU A 50 6.97 -1.46 -5.63
C LEU A 50 8.24 -0.63 -5.42
N ARG A 51 8.39 0.02 -4.26
CA ARG A 51 9.43 1.03 -4.06
C ARG A 51 10.14 0.91 -2.72
N LYS A 52 11.45 1.11 -2.71
CA LYS A 52 12.24 1.32 -1.49
C LYS A 52 12.98 2.65 -1.58
N CYS A 53 12.99 3.38 -0.48
CA CYS A 53 13.40 4.78 -0.42
C CYS A 53 14.53 4.93 0.60
N ASN A 54 15.61 5.64 0.26
CA ASN A 54 16.77 5.83 1.15
C ASN A 54 16.67 7.06 2.07
N CYS A 55 15.55 7.81 2.08
CA CYS A 55 15.39 8.87 3.06
C CYS A 55 15.40 8.32 4.49
N THR A 56 15.75 9.18 5.44
CA THR A 56 15.94 8.78 6.84
C THR A 56 14.68 8.18 7.46
N THR A 57 13.49 8.68 7.11
CA THR A 57 12.21 8.15 7.62
C THR A 57 11.93 6.75 7.08
N CYS A 58 11.95 6.57 5.76
CA CYS A 58 11.69 5.26 5.15
C CYS A 58 12.71 4.21 5.58
N HIS A 59 13.98 4.62 5.71
CA HIS A 59 15.04 3.74 6.20
C HIS A 59 14.77 3.26 7.64
N LYS A 60 14.51 4.19 8.57
CA LYS A 60 14.32 3.86 9.99
C LYS A 60 13.04 3.08 10.26
N MET A 61 12.01 3.27 9.43
CA MET A 61 10.72 2.60 9.59
C MET A 61 10.61 1.30 8.79
N GLY A 62 11.64 0.91 8.04
CA GLY A 62 11.60 -0.33 7.25
C GLY A 62 10.54 -0.30 6.14
N LEU A 63 10.30 0.85 5.52
CA LEU A 63 9.18 0.99 4.57
C LEU A 63 9.51 0.35 3.22
N PHE A 64 8.68 -0.61 2.83
CA PHE A 64 8.64 -1.18 1.50
C PHE A 64 7.32 -0.79 0.84
N HIS A 65 7.34 0.32 0.10
CA HIS A 65 6.12 0.96 -0.39
C HIS A 65 5.49 0.17 -1.55
N ILE A 66 4.19 -0.06 -1.45
CA ILE A 66 3.30 -0.43 -2.54
C ILE A 66 2.43 0.79 -2.83
N ARG A 67 2.52 1.30 -4.05
CA ARG A 67 1.60 2.33 -4.56
C ARG A 67 0.71 1.70 -5.63
N LEU A 68 -0.58 1.63 -5.34
CA LEU A 68 -1.58 1.08 -6.25
C LEU A 68 -1.82 2.07 -7.41
N PRO A 69 -2.24 1.62 -8.60
CA PRO A 69 -2.70 2.51 -9.66
C PRO A 69 -3.99 3.26 -9.28
N ASP A 70 -4.89 2.60 -8.54
CA ASP A 70 -6.24 3.08 -8.23
C ASP A 70 -6.63 2.75 -6.77
N SER A 71 -5.93 3.34 -5.79
CA SER A 71 -6.22 3.11 -4.37
C SER A 71 -7.69 3.29 -3.94
N PRO A 72 -8.49 4.23 -4.50
CA PRO A 72 -9.92 4.35 -4.20
C PRO A 72 -10.77 3.12 -4.50
N ASN A 73 -10.29 2.22 -5.37
CA ASN A 73 -10.95 0.95 -5.71
C ASN A 73 -10.11 -0.27 -5.34
N ASP A 74 -8.82 -0.11 -5.11
CA ASP A 74 -7.86 -1.19 -4.87
C ASP A 74 -7.41 -1.33 -3.41
N PHE A 75 -7.80 -0.45 -2.49
CA PHE A 75 -7.49 -0.57 -1.06
C PHE A 75 -8.75 -0.56 -0.19
N MET A 76 -8.81 -1.48 0.76
CA MET A 76 -9.88 -1.57 1.76
C MET A 76 -9.28 -1.81 3.15
N LEU A 77 -9.58 -0.94 4.10
CA LEU A 77 -9.32 -1.19 5.51
C LEU A 77 -10.54 -1.90 6.11
N LEU A 78 -10.32 -3.11 6.61
CA LEU A 78 -11.36 -3.97 7.19
C LEU A 78 -11.51 -3.78 8.71
N SER A 79 -10.41 -3.42 9.37
CA SER A 79 -10.32 -3.11 10.79
C SER A 79 -9.10 -2.22 11.03
N PRO A 80 -9.16 -1.21 11.91
CA PRO A 80 -10.35 -0.75 12.64
C PRO A 80 -11.45 -0.18 11.70
N THR A 81 -12.68 -0.09 12.19
CA THR A 81 -13.82 0.48 11.44
C THR A 81 -14.02 1.97 11.74
N GLY A 82 -14.95 2.62 11.04
CA GLY A 82 -15.19 4.06 11.17
C GLY A 82 -14.10 4.91 10.51
N MET A 83 -14.03 6.18 10.91
CA MET A 83 -13.15 7.18 10.29
C MET A 83 -11.91 7.47 11.15
N PRO A 84 -10.77 7.84 10.54
CA PRO A 84 -9.64 8.37 11.28
C PRO A 84 -10.02 9.72 11.92
N HIS A 85 -9.51 9.99 13.12
CA HIS A 85 -9.68 11.26 13.87
C HIS A 85 -11.10 11.55 14.38
N GLU A 86 -12.06 10.65 14.19
CA GLU A 86 -13.40 10.74 14.78
C GLU A 86 -13.49 9.96 16.09
N GLN A 87 -14.43 10.35 16.96
CA GLN A 87 -14.74 9.62 18.19
C GLN A 87 -15.27 8.22 17.85
N GLY A 88 -14.71 7.19 18.48
CA GLY A 88 -14.96 5.78 18.16
C GLY A 88 -14.23 5.28 16.91
N GLY A 89 -13.46 6.15 16.25
CA GLY A 89 -12.70 5.84 15.05
C GLY A 89 -11.42 5.03 15.30
N TRP A 90 -10.51 5.08 14.32
CA TRP A 90 -9.32 4.20 14.31
C TRP A 90 -8.45 4.35 15.55
N GLN A 91 -8.27 5.59 16.03
CA GLN A 91 -7.43 5.87 17.18
C GLN A 91 -8.04 5.36 18.48
N ASP A 92 -9.35 5.49 18.65
CA ASP A 92 -10.03 4.96 19.84
C ASP A 92 -10.01 3.43 19.86
N GLN A 93 -9.93 2.80 18.69
CA GLN A 93 -9.75 1.36 18.52
C GLN A 93 -8.28 0.90 18.61
N GLY A 94 -7.33 1.79 18.90
CA GLY A 94 -5.94 1.43 19.19
C GLY A 94 -4.96 1.59 18.03
N MET A 95 -5.39 2.13 16.89
CA MET A 95 -4.48 2.60 15.84
C MET A 95 -3.83 3.93 16.27
N ARG A 96 -2.63 4.20 15.77
CA ARG A 96 -1.87 5.41 16.05
C ARG A 96 -1.26 5.91 14.75
N ASN A 97 -0.94 7.20 14.67
CA ASN A 97 -0.21 7.79 13.57
C ASN A 97 1.07 8.46 14.06
N TYR A 98 2.03 8.55 13.15
CA TYR A 98 3.18 9.43 13.27
C TYR A 98 3.18 10.37 12.07
N GLN A 99 3.42 11.66 12.29
CA GLN A 99 3.53 12.66 11.22
C GLN A 99 4.97 13.17 11.18
N CYS A 100 5.58 13.18 9.99
CA CYS A 100 6.94 13.70 9.79
C CYS A 100 6.93 14.97 8.93
N PHE A 101 8.01 15.75 9.01
CA PHE A 101 8.23 16.97 8.20
C PHE A 101 7.05 17.94 8.29
N ASP A 102 6.48 18.33 7.17
CA ASP A 102 5.39 19.30 7.05
C ASP A 102 4.03 18.76 7.55
N LYS A 103 4.02 17.54 8.12
CA LYS A 103 2.85 16.87 8.70
C LYS A 103 1.72 16.63 7.70
N GLU A 104 2.08 16.49 6.42
CA GLU A 104 1.16 16.19 5.33
C GLU A 104 0.78 14.70 5.24
N PHE A 105 1.53 13.84 5.94
CA PHE A 105 1.36 12.38 5.88
C PHE A 105 1.19 11.78 7.26
N ASP A 106 0.18 10.94 7.40
CA ASP A 106 -0.05 10.06 8.54
C ASP A 106 0.56 8.69 8.27
N TRP A 107 1.63 8.37 9.00
CA TRP A 107 2.23 7.05 9.02
C TRP A 107 1.55 6.20 10.09
N TRP A 108 0.52 5.46 9.68
CA TRP A 108 -0.30 4.70 10.61
C TRP A 108 0.40 3.44 11.12
N PHE A 109 0.12 3.10 12.38
CA PHE A 109 0.66 1.92 13.04
C PHE A 109 -0.27 1.38 14.12
N CYS A 110 -0.11 0.10 14.43
CA CYS A 110 -0.80 -0.54 15.53
C CYS A 110 -0.19 -0.08 16.87
N GLY A 111 -1.01 0.49 17.75
CA GLY A 111 -0.58 0.88 19.10
C GLY A 111 -0.23 -0.29 20.03
N ILE A 112 -0.59 -1.53 19.64
CA ILE A 112 -0.34 -2.75 20.41
C ILE A 112 0.97 -3.41 19.98
N CYS A 113 1.15 -3.71 18.69
CA CYS A 113 2.31 -4.46 18.18
C CYS A 113 3.32 -3.62 17.36
N GLY A 114 3.04 -2.34 17.11
CA GLY A 114 3.96 -1.42 16.44
C GLY A 114 4.09 -1.55 14.92
N VAL A 115 3.45 -2.56 14.29
CA VAL A 115 3.47 -2.74 12.82
C VAL A 115 2.86 -1.51 12.13
N ARG A 116 3.49 -1.08 11.03
CA ARG A 116 3.15 0.09 10.19
C ARG A 116 2.61 -0.36 8.83
N PRO A 117 1.30 -0.65 8.70
CA PRO A 117 0.78 -1.29 7.51
C PRO A 117 0.61 -0.35 6.32
N PHE A 118 0.32 0.93 6.55
CA PHE A 118 0.17 1.90 5.48
C PHE A 118 0.34 3.34 5.96
N ALA A 119 0.46 4.24 5.00
CA ALA A 119 0.53 5.67 5.21
C ALA A 119 -0.38 6.40 4.24
N THR A 120 -0.86 7.55 4.68
CA THR A 120 -1.88 8.32 3.99
C THR A 120 -1.49 9.80 4.01
N GLY A 121 -1.98 10.61 3.08
CA GLY A 121 -1.68 12.05 3.07
C GLY A 121 -2.64 12.84 2.20
N LEU A 122 -2.37 14.15 2.08
CA LEU A 122 -3.15 15.18 1.34
C LEU A 122 -4.68 14.96 1.39
N ASN A 123 -5.36 15.67 2.29
CA ASN A 123 -6.83 15.67 2.42
C ASN A 123 -7.49 14.30 2.61
N PHE A 124 -6.74 13.36 3.19
CA PHE A 124 -7.20 12.00 3.54
C PHE A 124 -8.40 11.96 4.50
N GLN A 125 -8.72 13.07 5.15
CA GLN A 125 -9.87 13.22 6.04
C GLN A 125 -11.21 12.88 5.35
N ASN A 126 -11.25 12.87 4.02
CA ASN A 126 -12.45 12.63 3.22
C ASN A 126 -12.61 11.19 2.71
N GLY A 127 -11.86 10.22 3.24
CA GLY A 127 -12.15 8.82 2.97
C GLY A 127 -13.61 8.46 3.24
N GLU A 128 -14.07 7.34 2.70
CA GLU A 128 -15.46 6.95 2.88
C GLU A 128 -15.59 5.52 3.33
N THR A 129 -16.56 5.33 4.20
CA THR A 129 -17.03 4.04 4.63
C THR A 129 -17.99 3.49 3.59
N ARG A 130 -17.72 2.28 3.10
CA ARG A 130 -18.56 1.57 2.13
C ARG A 130 -18.98 0.22 2.68
N LYS A 131 -20.16 -0.24 2.28
CA LYS A 131 -20.59 -1.62 2.44
C LYS A 131 -20.13 -2.42 1.24
N VAL A 132 -19.41 -3.51 1.49
CA VAL A 132 -18.90 -4.39 0.43
C VAL A 132 -19.12 -5.85 0.82
N ASP A 133 -19.47 -6.68 -0.15
CA ASP A 133 -19.37 -8.13 -0.03
C ASP A 133 -17.97 -8.55 -0.50
N LEU A 134 -17.16 -9.05 0.43
CA LEU A 134 -15.79 -9.44 0.14
C LEU A 134 -15.69 -10.70 -0.73
N LYS A 135 -16.64 -11.64 -0.62
CA LYS A 135 -16.66 -12.85 -1.46
C LYS A 135 -16.98 -12.50 -2.91
N GLU A 136 -17.91 -11.58 -3.15
CA GLU A 136 -18.22 -11.07 -4.50
C GLU A 136 -17.00 -10.41 -5.16
N LEU A 137 -16.09 -9.86 -4.36
CA LEU A 137 -14.83 -9.27 -4.81
C LEU A 137 -13.69 -10.28 -4.96
N GLY A 138 -13.95 -11.57 -4.73
CA GLY A 138 -12.98 -12.65 -4.85
C GLY A 138 -12.04 -12.80 -3.63
N VAL A 139 -12.36 -12.18 -2.50
CA VAL A 139 -11.62 -12.36 -1.24
C VAL A 139 -12.26 -13.51 -0.48
N THR A 140 -11.55 -14.64 -0.36
CA THR A 140 -12.05 -15.84 0.31
C THR A 140 -11.57 -15.99 1.74
N GLU A 141 -10.42 -15.39 2.06
CA GLU A 141 -9.76 -15.49 3.37
C GLU A 141 -9.11 -14.16 3.73
N VAL A 142 -9.10 -13.83 5.02
CA VAL A 142 -8.29 -12.74 5.57
C VAL A 142 -7.64 -13.24 6.86
N ASN A 143 -6.31 -13.31 6.90
CA ASN A 143 -5.52 -13.72 8.08
C ASN A 143 -5.85 -15.14 8.59
N GLY A 144 -5.99 -16.13 7.71
CA GLY A 144 -6.31 -17.51 8.13
C GLY A 144 -7.78 -17.76 8.45
N GLU A 145 -8.63 -16.74 8.35
CA GLU A 145 -10.08 -16.85 8.59
C GLU A 145 -10.84 -16.73 7.29
N GLU A 146 -11.75 -17.67 7.02
CA GLU A 146 -12.66 -17.57 5.89
C GLU A 146 -13.54 -16.32 6.03
N VAL A 147 -13.72 -15.61 4.92
CA VAL A 147 -14.61 -14.46 4.86
C VAL A 147 -16.06 -14.93 5.05
N GLU A 148 -16.81 -14.29 5.95
CA GLU A 148 -18.24 -14.54 6.14
C GLU A 148 -19.07 -14.06 4.94
N GLU A 149 -20.26 -14.62 4.75
CA GLU A 149 -21.19 -14.14 3.72
C GLU A 149 -21.82 -12.80 4.12
N GLY A 150 -22.04 -11.95 3.12
CA GLY A 150 -22.77 -10.70 3.27
C GLY A 150 -21.90 -9.45 3.30
N GLU A 151 -22.59 -8.30 3.35
CA GLU A 151 -21.94 -7.00 3.34
C GLU A 151 -21.30 -6.69 4.69
N ARG A 152 -20.08 -6.15 4.64
CA ARG A 152 -19.43 -5.55 5.80
C ARG A 152 -19.01 -4.13 5.50
N GLU A 153 -18.90 -3.36 6.59
CA GLU A 153 -18.39 -2.02 6.54
C GLU A 153 -16.87 -2.02 6.40
N VAL A 154 -16.36 -1.29 5.41
CA VAL A 154 -14.92 -1.10 5.16
C VAL A 154 -14.65 0.37 4.89
N TRP A 155 -13.45 0.83 5.23
CA TRP A 155 -13.01 2.16 4.84
C TRP A 155 -12.21 2.08 3.52
N MET A 156 -12.44 3.04 2.63
CA MET A 156 -11.74 3.17 1.34
C MET A 156 -11.27 4.59 1.10
N CYS A 157 -10.23 4.75 0.26
CA CYS A 157 -9.76 6.08 -0.15
C CYS A 157 -10.87 6.86 -0.89
N PRO A 158 -10.87 8.20 -0.78
CA PRO A 158 -11.82 9.01 -1.52
C PRO A 158 -11.59 8.88 -3.02
N LYS A 159 -12.67 8.92 -3.81
CA LYS A 159 -12.59 8.87 -5.28
C LYS A 159 -12.00 10.15 -5.90
N GLU A 160 -12.12 11.25 -5.17
CA GLU A 160 -11.65 12.56 -5.58
C GLU A 160 -10.72 13.12 -4.49
N GLY A 161 -9.63 13.74 -4.92
CA GLY A 161 -8.82 14.63 -4.10
C GLY A 161 -9.29 16.08 -4.23
N GLU A 162 -8.46 17.00 -3.76
CA GLU A 162 -8.74 18.43 -3.87
C GLU A 162 -7.49 19.18 -4.33
N VAL A 163 -7.67 20.13 -5.25
CA VAL A 163 -6.63 21.08 -5.68
C VAL A 163 -7.25 22.47 -5.64
N ASP A 164 -6.63 23.40 -4.91
CA ASP A 164 -7.09 24.78 -4.75
C ASP A 164 -8.58 24.89 -4.35
N GLY A 165 -9.05 24.03 -3.44
CA GLY A 165 -10.44 24.02 -2.97
C GLY A 165 -11.44 23.37 -3.93
N LYS A 166 -10.98 22.71 -5.00
CA LYS A 166 -11.86 22.07 -6.01
C LYS A 166 -11.69 20.56 -6.02
N PRO A 167 -12.80 19.80 -6.03
CA PRO A 167 -12.75 18.36 -6.23
C PRO A 167 -12.05 18.03 -7.56
N THR A 168 -11.08 17.12 -7.49
CA THR A 168 -10.27 16.69 -8.63
C THR A 168 -10.10 15.19 -8.57
N GLU A 169 -10.03 14.51 -9.72
CA GLU A 169 -9.80 13.06 -9.77
C GLU A 169 -8.62 12.64 -8.88
N TRP A 170 -8.75 11.51 -8.18
CA TRP A 170 -7.64 10.91 -7.44
C TRP A 170 -6.49 10.51 -8.37
N ILE A 171 -5.31 11.06 -8.11
CA ILE A 171 -4.06 10.72 -8.76
C ILE A 171 -3.01 10.54 -7.68
N GLU A 172 -2.52 9.31 -7.57
CA GLU A 172 -1.53 8.92 -6.57
C GLU A 172 -0.29 9.81 -6.56
N GLY A 173 -0.02 10.41 -5.39
CA GLY A 173 1.11 11.30 -5.15
C GLY A 173 0.92 12.71 -5.71
N LYS A 174 -0.28 13.05 -6.22
CA LYS A 174 -0.62 14.40 -6.70
C LYS A 174 -1.82 14.99 -5.97
N THR A 175 -2.97 14.33 -6.07
CA THR A 175 -4.24 14.79 -5.47
C THR A 175 -4.69 13.89 -4.33
N GLY A 176 -4.05 12.73 -4.18
CA GLY A 176 -4.25 11.81 -3.07
C GLY A 176 -3.00 10.99 -2.80
N TYR A 177 -2.89 10.44 -1.59
CA TYR A 177 -1.75 9.62 -1.22
C TYR A 177 -2.19 8.43 -0.36
N LEU A 178 -1.97 7.23 -0.88
CA LEU A 178 -1.93 6.00 -0.10
C LEU A 178 -0.64 5.24 -0.42
N SER A 179 0.04 4.76 0.61
CA SER A 179 1.15 3.83 0.47
C SER A 179 1.00 2.68 1.45
N VAL A 180 0.84 1.47 0.92
CA VAL A 180 0.86 0.25 1.73
C VAL A 180 2.30 -0.18 1.96
N ASN A 181 2.58 -0.75 3.13
CA ASN A 181 3.88 -1.32 3.46
C ASN A 181 3.83 -2.83 3.20
N ALA A 182 4.62 -3.29 2.22
CA ALA A 182 4.59 -4.66 1.73
C ALA A 182 4.84 -5.71 2.83
N ILE A 183 5.63 -5.36 3.84
CA ILE A 183 5.94 -6.27 4.97
C ILE A 183 4.73 -6.56 5.87
N ALA A 184 3.64 -5.84 5.71
CA ALA A 184 2.38 -6.08 6.43
C ALA A 184 1.40 -6.95 5.62
N LEU A 185 1.75 -7.38 4.41
CA LEU A 185 0.99 -8.42 3.71
C LEU A 185 1.29 -9.78 4.33
N GLU A 186 0.28 -10.65 4.37
CA GLU A 186 0.47 -12.00 4.88
C GLU A 186 1.39 -12.81 3.95
N ALA A 187 2.35 -13.51 4.55
CA ALA A 187 3.26 -14.39 3.81
C ALA A 187 2.53 -15.62 3.26
N GLY A 188 3.05 -16.21 2.17
CA GLY A 188 2.50 -17.44 1.58
C GLY A 188 1.35 -17.22 0.59
N GLN A 189 0.89 -15.98 0.41
CA GLN A 189 -0.05 -15.65 -0.67
C GLN A 189 0.62 -15.85 -2.03
N GLU A 190 0.01 -16.67 -2.89
CA GLU A 190 0.55 -17.02 -4.20
C GLU A 190 0.90 -15.76 -5.02
N GLY A 191 2.14 -15.67 -5.53
CA GLY A 191 2.61 -14.53 -6.32
C GLY A 191 3.01 -13.29 -5.51
N CYS A 192 2.82 -13.29 -4.19
CA CYS A 192 3.19 -12.21 -3.26
C CYS A 192 4.35 -12.61 -2.35
N ASP A 193 5.45 -13.06 -2.94
CA ASP A 193 6.72 -13.28 -2.23
C ASP A 193 7.65 -12.07 -2.42
N LEU A 194 7.91 -11.34 -1.32
CA LEU A 194 8.75 -10.14 -1.32
C LEU A 194 10.20 -10.43 -1.75
N ARG A 195 10.72 -11.64 -1.49
CA ARG A 195 12.02 -12.08 -2.00
C ARG A 195 12.01 -12.13 -3.52
N GLU A 196 10.98 -12.74 -4.11
CA GLU A 196 10.88 -12.83 -5.57
C GLU A 196 10.78 -11.47 -6.23
N TRP A 197 10.11 -10.48 -5.59
CA TRP A 197 10.03 -9.12 -6.13
C TRP A 197 11.41 -8.47 -6.24
N HIS A 198 12.30 -8.76 -5.28
CA HIS A 198 13.68 -8.32 -5.33
C HIS A 198 14.48 -9.07 -6.41
N GLU A 199 14.44 -10.41 -6.40
CA GLU A 199 15.18 -11.27 -7.34
C GLU A 199 14.79 -11.03 -8.80
N LYS A 200 13.51 -10.72 -9.06
CA LYS A 200 12.99 -10.41 -10.40
C LYS A 200 13.19 -8.95 -10.80
N GLY A 201 13.77 -8.11 -9.92
CA GLY A 201 14.12 -6.72 -10.23
C GLY A 201 12.92 -5.77 -10.37
N TRP A 202 11.79 -6.06 -9.70
CA TRP A 202 10.57 -5.26 -9.80
C TRP A 202 10.58 -3.99 -8.94
N ILE A 203 11.54 -3.89 -8.02
CA ILE A 203 11.61 -2.81 -7.03
C ILE A 203 12.31 -1.59 -7.65
N SER A 204 11.63 -0.45 -7.61
CA SER A 204 12.23 0.86 -7.85
C SER A 204 12.86 1.41 -6.57
N TYR A 205 14.15 1.71 -6.63
CA TYR A 205 14.91 2.31 -5.56
C TYR A 205 14.99 3.82 -5.77
N LEU A 206 14.40 4.57 -4.82
CA LEU A 206 14.32 6.01 -4.86
C LEU A 206 15.52 6.65 -4.18
N ASP A 207 16.14 7.63 -4.84
CA ASP A 207 17.14 8.49 -4.20
C ASP A 207 16.46 9.73 -3.63
N THR A 208 16.36 9.79 -2.32
CA THR A 208 15.70 10.84 -1.54
C THR A 208 16.50 11.22 -0.30
N LEU A 209 17.69 10.65 -0.12
CA LEU A 209 18.60 10.98 0.98
C LEU A 209 19.25 12.35 0.75
N ASP A 210 19.82 12.57 -0.44
CA ASP A 210 20.43 13.83 -0.84
C ASP A 210 20.04 14.30 -2.25
N LEU A 211 19.15 13.56 -2.95
CA LEU A 211 18.54 13.93 -4.24
C LEU A 211 19.59 14.21 -5.34
N LYS A 212 20.66 13.41 -5.37
CA LYS A 212 21.77 13.56 -6.32
C LYS A 212 21.70 12.58 -7.48
N GLU A 213 20.98 11.48 -7.29
CA GLU A 213 20.86 10.39 -8.25
C GLU A 213 19.39 10.26 -8.70
N GLU A 214 19.16 9.58 -9.82
CA GLU A 214 17.81 9.32 -10.31
C GLU A 214 17.24 8.04 -9.69
N ASN A 215 15.93 7.79 -9.80
CA ASN A 215 15.38 6.51 -9.37
C ASN A 215 15.93 5.39 -10.27
N ARG A 216 16.15 4.18 -9.72
CA ARG A 216 16.65 3.04 -10.50
C ARG A 216 16.02 1.71 -10.14
N LEU A 217 16.19 0.71 -10.99
CA LEU A 217 15.90 -0.68 -10.68
C LEU A 217 17.17 -1.42 -10.20
N GLY A 218 16.98 -2.63 -9.67
CA GLY A 218 18.06 -3.59 -9.41
C GLY A 218 18.72 -3.50 -8.03
N ARG A 219 19.14 -2.30 -7.58
CA ARG A 219 19.77 -2.17 -6.24
C ARG A 219 19.47 -0.85 -5.51
N PRO A 220 19.44 -0.85 -4.16
CA PRO A 220 19.29 0.35 -3.34
C PRO A 220 20.39 1.37 -3.59
N TRP A 221 20.06 2.64 -3.43
CA TRP A 221 21.03 3.74 -3.39
C TRP A 221 21.85 3.73 -2.09
N ARG A 222 22.87 4.58 -2.02
CA ARG A 222 23.68 4.76 -0.80
C ARG A 222 22.76 5.08 0.39
N GLY A 223 22.95 4.36 1.51
CA GLY A 223 22.10 4.48 2.70
C GLY A 223 20.71 3.81 2.58
N GLY A 224 20.37 3.26 1.42
CA GLY A 224 19.16 2.46 1.23
C GLY A 224 19.29 1.04 1.76
N MET A 225 18.18 0.30 1.72
CA MET A 225 18.12 -1.10 2.13
C MET A 225 17.50 -1.96 1.03
N TYR A 226 17.94 -3.22 0.95
CA TYR A 226 17.26 -4.26 0.16
C TYR A 226 15.94 -4.62 0.81
#